data_AF-A0A385N7I9-F1
#
_entry.id   AF-A0A385N7I9-F1
#
_cell.length_a   1.000
_cell.length_b   1.000
_cell.length_c   1.000
_cell.angle_alpha   90.00
_cell.angle_beta   90.00
_cell.angle_gamma   90.00
#
_symmetry.space_group_name_H-M   'P 1'
#
loop_
_entity.id
_entity.type
_entity.pdbx_description
1 polymer ?
#
loop_
_entity_poly.entity_id
_entity_poly.type
_entity_poly.pdbx_seq_one_letter_code
_entity_poly.pdbx_strand_id
1 'polypeptide(L)'
;MRNSSPFIVYLNTPIRYYYFYLIPLVIALLIVSFDFHFQGVFPTSIVSDLSSPHKFLNDFFAICTFICIALILINYFRVQLNRQQVQQIRQNYAKLNTQQRSMFNPLGLVFFIFMLFFFCLSWFLISDEIPYTNSSTKKGATMIYLKGFAHPYISAFANSFHAAITVFFALMIPYILNVRKFK
;
A
#
# COMPACT_ATOMS: atom_id res chain seq x y z
N MET A 1 -15.98 15.13 -21.42
CA MET A 1 -15.63 14.40 -20.17
C MET A 1 -14.11 14.32 -20.09
N ARG A 2 -13.53 14.84 -19.00
CA ARG A 2 -12.08 15.02 -18.79
C ARG A 2 -11.33 13.69 -18.94
N ASN A 3 -10.23 13.69 -19.68
CA ASN A 3 -9.31 12.55 -19.91
C ASN A 3 -8.84 11.94 -18.58
N SER A 4 -9.67 11.09 -17.99
CA SER A 4 -9.34 10.38 -16.77
C SER A 4 -8.51 9.18 -17.16
N SER A 5 -7.35 9.01 -16.53
CA SER A 5 -6.48 7.86 -16.79
C SER A 5 -7.30 6.55 -16.68
N PRO A 6 -7.15 5.59 -17.62
CA PRO A 6 -7.84 4.30 -17.58
C PRO A 6 -7.73 3.56 -16.25
N PHE A 7 -6.58 3.75 -15.58
CA PHE A 7 -6.33 3.23 -14.24
C PHE A 7 -7.28 3.87 -13.20
N ILE A 8 -7.60 5.16 -13.33
CA ILE A 8 -8.54 5.89 -12.45
C ILE A 8 -9.99 5.39 -12.65
N VAL A 9 -10.37 5.03 -13.88
CA VAL A 9 -11.70 4.45 -14.14
C VAL A 9 -11.79 3.04 -13.57
N TYR A 10 -10.76 2.22 -13.76
CA TYR A 10 -10.67 0.89 -13.14
C TYR A 10 -10.63 0.96 -11.61
N LEU A 11 -9.94 1.94 -11.02
CA LEU A 11 -9.95 2.21 -9.59
C LEU A 11 -11.35 2.55 -9.06
N ASN A 12 -12.17 3.27 -9.83
CA ASN A 12 -13.50 3.70 -9.40
C ASN A 12 -14.58 2.60 -9.42
N THR A 13 -14.31 1.44 -10.03
CA THR A 13 -15.38 0.46 -10.33
C THR A 13 -15.53 -0.67 -9.28
N PRO A 14 -14.47 -1.29 -8.74
CA PRO A 14 -14.62 -2.37 -7.77
C PRO A 14 -14.60 -1.91 -6.30
N ILE A 15 -13.82 -0.86 -5.98
CA ILE A 15 -13.53 -0.46 -4.60
C ILE A 15 -13.33 1.07 -4.58
N ARG A 16 -14.15 1.80 -3.81
CA ARG A 16 -13.91 3.21 -3.50
C ARG A 16 -12.66 3.32 -2.63
N TYR A 17 -11.50 3.29 -3.30
CA TYR A 17 -10.16 3.21 -2.72
C TYR A 17 -9.91 4.20 -1.59
N TYR A 18 -10.49 5.39 -1.73
CA TYR A 18 -10.39 6.45 -0.74
C TYR A 18 -10.96 6.05 0.62
N TYR A 19 -12.00 5.22 0.71
CA TYR A 19 -12.53 4.75 2.00
C TYR A 19 -11.56 3.80 2.70
N PHE A 20 -10.83 2.97 1.95
CA PHE A 20 -9.84 2.04 2.49
C PHE A 20 -8.59 2.75 3.03
N TYR A 21 -8.38 4.01 2.66
CA TYR A 21 -7.29 4.85 3.17
C TYR A 21 -7.76 5.82 4.27
N LEU A 22 -8.83 6.57 4.00
CA LEU A 22 -9.28 7.64 4.90
C LEU A 22 -9.84 7.09 6.22
N ILE A 23 -10.57 5.98 6.19
CA ILE A 23 -11.17 5.41 7.41
C ILE A 23 -10.08 4.93 8.37
N PRO A 24 -9.09 4.10 7.96
CA PRO A 24 -7.98 3.75 8.83
C PRO A 24 -7.21 4.96 9.35
N LEU A 25 -6.93 5.96 8.49
CA LEU A 25 -6.24 7.17 8.92
C LEU A 25 -6.99 7.93 10.02
N VAL A 26 -8.29 8.14 9.86
CA VAL A 26 -9.11 8.84 10.87
C VAL A 26 -9.15 8.07 12.19
N ILE A 27 -9.33 6.75 12.14
CA ILE A 27 -9.31 5.88 13.32
C ILE A 27 -7.95 5.97 14.03
N ALA A 28 -6.86 5.89 13.27
CA ALA A 28 -5.52 5.98 13.81
C ALA A 28 -5.27 7.32 14.50
N LEU A 29 -5.66 8.43 13.86
CA LEU A 29 -5.53 9.78 14.42
C LEU A 29 -6.35 9.95 15.71
N LEU A 30 -7.56 9.40 15.77
CA LEU A 30 -8.37 9.41 16.99
C LEU A 30 -7.69 8.65 18.12
N ILE A 31 -7.20 7.45 17.86
CA ILE A 31 -6.61 6.59 18.90
C ILE A 31 -5.32 7.20 19.45
N VAL A 32 -4.44 7.73 18.59
CA VAL A 32 -3.18 8.38 19.04
C VAL A 32 -3.38 9.73 19.74
N SER A 33 -4.60 10.27 19.75
CA SER A 33 -4.95 11.44 20.57
C SER A 33 -5.26 11.08 22.03
N PHE A 34 -5.40 9.80 22.37
CA PHE A 34 -5.58 9.34 23.74
C PHE A 34 -4.29 8.75 24.30
N ASP A 35 -4.13 8.82 25.61
CA ASP A 35 -3.12 8.04 26.31
C ASP A 35 -3.62 6.60 26.45
N PHE A 36 -2.90 5.67 25.83
CA PHE A 36 -3.20 4.24 25.91
C PHE A 36 -1.92 3.41 25.97
N HIS A 37 -2.04 2.23 26.57
CA HIS A 37 -0.98 1.24 26.56
C HIS A 37 -1.27 0.17 25.50
N PHE A 38 -0.30 -0.09 24.63
CA PHE A 38 -0.38 -1.10 23.59
C PHE A 38 0.95 -1.84 23.49
N GLN A 39 0.87 -3.17 23.62
CA GLN A 39 2.03 -4.06 23.65
C GLN A 39 2.53 -4.45 22.25
N GLY A 40 1.68 -4.43 21.23
CA GLY A 40 1.96 -4.99 19.90
C GLY A 40 1.16 -6.26 19.62
N VAL A 41 0.95 -6.55 18.34
CA VAL A 41 0.34 -7.78 17.80
C VAL A 41 1.39 -8.62 17.07
N PHE A 42 2.24 -8.00 16.25
CA PHE A 42 3.29 -8.72 15.54
C PHE A 42 4.50 -8.98 16.44
N PRO A 43 5.19 -10.13 16.31
CA PRO A 43 6.35 -10.47 17.14
C PRO A 43 7.40 -9.36 17.19
N THR A 44 7.65 -8.70 16.06
CA THR A 44 8.61 -7.59 15.91
C THR A 44 8.17 -6.34 16.66
N SER A 45 6.87 -6.08 16.78
CA SER A 45 6.32 -4.95 17.52
C SER A 45 6.21 -5.24 19.03
N ILE A 46 6.02 -6.50 19.39
CA ILE A 46 5.98 -6.94 20.79
C ILE A 46 7.34 -6.72 21.45
N VAL A 47 8.41 -7.15 20.78
CA VAL A 47 9.78 -7.08 21.31
C VAL A 47 10.46 -5.73 21.13
N SER A 48 9.88 -4.81 20.36
CA SER A 48 10.46 -3.48 20.14
C SER A 48 10.32 -2.59 21.38
N ASP A 49 11.22 -1.63 21.53
CA ASP A 49 11.20 -0.61 22.59
C ASP A 49 10.45 0.67 22.15
N LEU A 50 9.76 0.61 21.00
CA LEU A 50 8.95 1.72 20.50
C LEU A 50 7.81 2.08 21.47
N SER A 51 7.44 3.36 21.48
CA SER A 51 6.28 3.81 22.27
C SER A 51 4.96 3.19 21.80
N SER A 52 3.98 3.05 22.70
CA SER A 52 2.68 2.44 22.41
C SER A 52 1.96 3.01 21.18
N PRO A 53 1.94 4.34 20.93
CA PRO A 53 1.38 4.89 19.70
C PRO A 53 2.05 4.37 18.43
N HIS A 54 3.38 4.24 18.43
CA HIS A 54 4.14 3.80 17.26
C HIS A 54 3.95 2.31 16.98
N LYS A 55 3.94 1.49 18.03
CA LYS A 55 3.60 0.06 17.94
C LYS A 55 2.19 -0.12 17.36
N PHE A 56 1.22 0.64 17.87
CA PHE A 56 -0.15 0.60 17.38
C PHE A 56 -0.25 0.99 15.90
N LEU A 57 0.35 2.13 15.51
CA LEU A 57 0.30 2.60 14.14
C LEU A 57 0.92 1.59 13.17
N ASN A 58 2.08 1.01 13.49
CA ASN A 58 2.71 0.01 12.64
C ASN A 58 1.80 -1.21 12.41
N ASP A 59 1.27 -1.77 13.49
CA ASP A 59 0.48 -3.01 13.43
C ASP A 59 -0.89 -2.78 12.82
N PHE A 60 -1.54 -1.67 13.16
CA PHE A 60 -2.84 -1.29 12.63
C PHE A 60 -2.79 -1.09 11.11
N PHE A 61 -1.82 -0.34 10.59
CA PHE A 61 -1.70 -0.12 9.15
C PHE A 61 -1.22 -1.38 8.40
N ALA A 62 -0.37 -2.22 9.01
CA ALA A 62 0.00 -3.51 8.45
C ALA A 62 -1.22 -4.43 8.28
N ILE A 63 -2.04 -4.58 9.33
CA ILE A 63 -3.28 -5.39 9.29
C ILE A 63 -4.25 -4.84 8.25
N CYS A 64 -4.49 -3.52 8.24
CA CYS A 64 -5.35 -2.88 7.24
C CYS A 64 -4.87 -3.17 5.82
N THR A 65 -3.56 -3.07 5.59
CA THR A 65 -2.94 -3.36 4.29
C THR A 65 -3.20 -4.80 3.86
N PHE A 66 -2.97 -5.79 4.73
CA PHE A 66 -3.21 -7.20 4.39
C PHE A 66 -4.67 -7.52 4.11
N ILE A 67 -5.59 -6.98 4.91
CA ILE A 67 -7.04 -7.13 4.67
C ILE A 67 -7.41 -6.53 3.31
N CYS A 68 -6.91 -5.33 2.99
CA CYS A 68 -7.17 -4.68 1.70
C CYS A 68 -6.64 -5.52 0.53
N ILE A 69 -5.40 -6.01 0.62
CA ILE A 69 -4.81 -6.87 -0.42
C ILE A 69 -5.65 -8.13 -0.62
N ALA A 70 -6.07 -8.80 0.46
CA ALA A 70 -6.93 -9.98 0.37
C ALA A 70 -8.26 -9.68 -0.33
N LEU A 71 -8.92 -8.58 0.04
CA LEU A 71 -10.18 -8.15 -0.61
C LEU A 71 -10.00 -7.84 -2.10
N ILE A 72 -8.90 -7.18 -2.48
CA ILE A 72 -8.57 -6.90 -3.88
C ILE A 72 -8.44 -8.20 -4.68
N LEU A 73 -7.70 -9.18 -4.14
CA LEU A 73 -7.51 -10.47 -4.80
C LEU A 73 -8.82 -11.27 -4.89
N ILE A 74 -9.61 -11.33 -3.81
CA ILE A 74 -10.93 -11.98 -3.81
C ILE A 74 -11.85 -11.35 -4.86
N ASN A 75 -11.89 -10.01 -4.92
CA ASN A 75 -12.69 -9.28 -5.90
C ASN A 75 -12.24 -9.64 -7.34
N TYR A 76 -10.93 -9.66 -7.60
CA TYR A 76 -10.40 -10.06 -8.90
C TYR A 76 -10.82 -11.48 -9.32
N PHE A 77 -10.82 -12.45 -8.41
CA PHE A 77 -11.22 -13.83 -8.73
C PHE A 77 -12.73 -14.03 -8.84
N ARG A 78 -13.54 -13.30 -8.06
CA ARG A 78 -15.01 -13.47 -8.04
C ARG A 78 -15.73 -12.61 -9.07
N VAL A 79 -15.29 -11.38 -9.31
CA VAL A 79 -16.02 -10.42 -10.14
C VAL A 79 -15.54 -10.53 -11.57
N GLN A 80 -16.43 -10.95 -12.47
CA GLN A 80 -16.16 -10.96 -13.90
C GLN A 80 -16.38 -9.57 -14.49
N LEU A 81 -15.47 -9.15 -15.37
CA LEU A 81 -15.59 -7.90 -16.11
C LEU A 81 -16.68 -8.01 -17.18
N ASN A 82 -17.54 -7.00 -17.28
CA ASN A 82 -18.59 -6.93 -18.29
C ASN A 82 -17.99 -6.59 -19.68
N ARG A 83 -18.71 -6.91 -20.77
CA ARG A 83 -18.25 -6.70 -22.15
C ARG A 83 -17.78 -5.27 -22.44
N GLN A 84 -18.48 -4.27 -21.89
CA GLN A 84 -18.09 -2.85 -22.03
C GLN A 84 -16.73 -2.56 -21.39
N GLN A 85 -16.46 -3.13 -20.20
CA GLN A 85 -15.18 -2.95 -19.50
C GLN A 85 -14.04 -3.66 -20.24
N VAL A 86 -14.30 -4.84 -20.77
CA VAL A 86 -13.34 -5.59 -21.61
C VAL A 86 -12.98 -4.79 -22.88
N GLN A 87 -13.99 -4.21 -23.56
CA GLN A 87 -13.75 -3.36 -24.72
C GLN A 87 -12.93 -2.12 -24.36
N GLN A 88 -13.22 -1.47 -23.23
CA GLN A 88 -12.42 -0.33 -22.75
C GLN A 88 -10.96 -0.73 -22.49
N ILE A 89 -10.71 -1.88 -21.84
CA ILE A 89 -9.36 -2.39 -21.59
C ILE A 89 -8.59 -2.59 -22.90
N ARG A 90 -9.21 -3.24 -23.89
CA ARG A 90 -8.61 -3.49 -25.22
C ARG A 90 -8.27 -2.19 -25.95
N GLN A 91 -9.23 -1.26 -26.02
CA GLN A 91 -9.04 0.03 -26.67
C GLN A 91 -7.93 0.85 -25.98
N ASN A 92 -7.84 0.78 -24.65
CA ASN A 92 -6.81 1.47 -23.89
C ASN A 92 -5.44 0.84 -24.13
N TYR A 93 -5.33 -0.49 -24.10
CA TYR A 93 -4.08 -1.18 -24.40
C TYR A 93 -3.54 -0.85 -25.80
N ALA A 94 -4.43 -0.76 -26.80
CA ALA A 94 -4.08 -0.38 -28.16
C ALA A 94 -3.46 1.03 -28.26
N LYS A 95 -3.86 1.97 -27.38
CA LYS A 95 -3.35 3.36 -27.35
C LYS A 95 -2.01 3.52 -26.63
N LEU A 96 -1.57 2.52 -25.87
CA LEU A 96 -0.31 2.60 -25.11
C LEU A 96 0.92 2.50 -26.04
N ASN A 97 1.96 3.26 -25.71
CA ASN A 97 3.25 3.19 -26.41
C ASN A 97 4.04 1.92 -26.02
N THR A 98 5.12 1.62 -26.73
CA THR A 98 5.92 0.40 -26.54
C THR A 98 6.53 0.31 -25.13
N GLN A 99 6.94 1.44 -24.55
CA GLN A 99 7.50 1.50 -23.19
C GLN A 99 6.45 1.19 -22.12
N GLN A 100 5.24 1.75 -22.23
CA GLN A 100 4.13 1.50 -21.32
C GLN A 100 3.62 0.05 -21.45
N ARG A 101 3.63 -0.50 -22.68
CA ARG A 101 3.27 -1.90 -22.91
C ARG A 101 4.21 -2.89 -22.21
N SER A 102 5.47 -2.52 -21.97
CA SER A 102 6.43 -3.37 -21.27
C SER A 102 6.00 -3.71 -19.84
N MET A 103 5.22 -2.84 -19.18
CA MET A 103 4.68 -3.08 -17.83
C MET A 103 3.72 -4.27 -17.77
N PHE A 104 3.12 -4.64 -18.91
CA PHE A 104 2.18 -5.76 -19.01
C PHE A 104 2.86 -7.08 -19.40
N ASN A 105 4.18 -7.08 -19.64
CA ASN A 105 4.94 -8.30 -19.88
C ASN A 105 5.11 -9.09 -18.57
N PRO A 106 5.43 -10.40 -18.64
CA PRO A 106 5.72 -11.21 -17.45
C PRO A 106 6.76 -10.56 -16.52
N LEU A 107 7.79 -9.92 -17.10
CA LEU A 107 8.85 -9.25 -16.36
C LEU A 107 8.33 -8.03 -15.57
N GLY A 108 7.38 -7.28 -16.13
CA GLY A 108 6.69 -6.19 -15.43
C GLY A 108 5.86 -6.70 -14.24
N LEU A 109 5.13 -7.80 -14.43
CA LEU A 109 4.38 -8.44 -13.34
C LEU A 109 5.31 -8.86 -12.19
N VAL A 110 6.43 -9.51 -12.50
CA VAL A 110 7.45 -9.90 -11.50
C VAL A 110 7.98 -8.68 -10.75
N PHE A 111 8.27 -7.58 -11.46
CA PHE A 111 8.71 -6.34 -10.83
C PHE A 111 7.68 -5.77 -9.84
N PHE A 112 6.40 -5.72 -10.20
CA PHE A 112 5.35 -5.23 -9.30
C PHE A 112 5.16 -6.12 -8.06
N ILE A 113 5.22 -7.45 -8.24
CA ILE A 113 5.15 -8.42 -7.11
C ILE A 113 6.35 -8.21 -6.18
N PHE A 114 7.55 -8.07 -6.74
CA PHE A 114 8.76 -7.82 -5.98
C PHE A 114 8.66 -6.51 -5.18
N MET A 115 8.27 -5.40 -5.81
CA MET A 115 8.06 -4.13 -5.11
C MET A 115 7.04 -4.24 -3.98
N LEU A 116 5.90 -4.91 -4.23
CA LEU A 116 4.87 -5.12 -3.21
C LEU A 116 5.44 -5.89 -1.99
N PHE A 117 6.24 -6.92 -2.24
CA PHE A 117 6.90 -7.69 -1.19
C PHE A 117 7.82 -6.83 -0.32
N PHE A 118 8.64 -5.96 -0.92
CA PHE A 118 9.51 -5.02 -0.17
C PHE A 118 8.72 -4.03 0.68
N PHE A 119 7.63 -3.48 0.16
CA PHE A 119 6.77 -2.59 0.95
C PHE A 119 6.14 -3.32 2.13
N CYS A 120 5.66 -4.56 1.93
CA CYS A 120 5.10 -5.37 3.01
C CYS A 120 6.15 -5.75 4.07
N LEU A 121 7.39 -6.06 3.66
CA LEU A 121 8.50 -6.37 4.57
C LEU A 121 8.79 -5.26 5.58
N SER A 122 8.61 -4.00 5.16
CA SER A 122 8.90 -2.83 6.00
C SER A 122 8.05 -2.72 7.27
N TRP A 123 6.95 -3.47 7.37
CA TRP A 123 6.11 -3.54 8.57
C TRP A 123 6.68 -4.48 9.63
N PHE A 124 7.55 -5.41 9.21
CA PHE A 124 8.21 -6.38 10.08
C PHE A 124 9.64 -5.95 10.42
N LEU A 125 10.28 -5.16 9.55
CA LEU A 125 11.60 -4.62 9.80
C LEU A 125 11.52 -3.36 10.66
N ILE A 126 11.26 -3.56 11.95
CA ILE A 126 11.28 -2.50 12.97
C ILE A 126 12.70 -2.36 13.52
N SER A 127 13.13 -1.13 13.75
CA SER A 127 14.41 -0.80 14.37
C SER A 127 14.15 -0.01 15.64
N ASP A 128 14.76 -0.46 16.74
CA ASP A 128 14.73 0.25 18.04
C ASP A 128 15.78 1.35 18.12
N GLU A 129 16.74 1.36 17.20
CA GLU A 129 17.77 2.38 17.15
C GLU A 129 17.30 3.61 16.38
N ILE A 130 17.48 4.80 16.99
CA ILE A 130 17.27 6.08 16.32
C ILE A 130 18.35 6.21 15.22
N PRO A 131 17.97 6.31 13.94
CA PRO A 131 18.89 6.09 12.84
C PRO A 131 19.84 7.27 12.53
N TYR A 132 19.87 8.31 13.38
CA TYR A 132 20.69 9.52 13.21
C TYR A 132 22.04 9.49 13.95
N THR A 133 22.36 8.39 14.63
CA THR A 133 23.57 8.27 15.45
C THR A 133 24.87 8.13 14.64
N ASN A 134 24.82 7.70 13.38
CA ASN A 134 26.02 7.55 12.52
C ASN A 134 25.88 8.29 11.17
N SER A 135 26.94 8.99 10.76
CA SER A 135 26.98 9.82 9.55
C SER A 135 26.80 9.03 8.24
N SER A 136 27.17 7.75 8.24
CA SER A 136 27.00 6.80 7.13
C SER A 136 25.56 6.28 6.97
N THR A 137 24.75 6.30 8.03
CA THR A 137 23.38 5.75 8.06
C THR A 137 22.30 6.78 7.67
N LYS A 138 22.67 8.05 7.47
CA LYS A 138 21.73 9.15 7.17
C LYS A 138 20.92 8.95 5.89
N LYS A 139 21.45 8.23 4.89
CA LYS A 139 20.78 7.99 3.60
C LYS A 139 19.95 6.71 3.67
N GLY A 140 18.65 6.84 3.95
CA GLY A 140 17.69 5.72 4.02
C GLY A 140 16.95 5.60 5.36
N ALA A 141 17.47 6.25 6.40
CA ALA A 141 16.94 6.32 7.75
C ALA A 141 15.58 7.04 7.91
N THR A 142 15.23 7.92 6.98
CA THR A 142 14.11 8.86 7.14
C THR A 142 12.77 8.16 7.31
N MET A 143 12.50 7.07 6.57
CA MET A 143 11.23 6.35 6.70
C MET A 143 11.13 5.64 8.06
N ILE A 144 12.24 5.06 8.55
CA ILE A 144 12.31 4.43 9.87
C ILE A 144 12.04 5.47 10.96
N TYR A 145 12.69 6.63 10.86
CA TYR A 145 12.46 7.74 11.77
C TYR A 145 11.00 8.20 11.76
N LEU A 146 10.45 8.50 10.58
CA LEU A 146 9.08 8.98 10.44
C LEU A 146 8.07 7.97 10.98
N LYS A 147 8.26 6.68 10.71
CA LYS A 147 7.33 5.62 11.17
C LYS A 147 7.46 5.29 12.65
N GLY A 148 8.65 5.39 13.25
CA GLY A 148 8.94 4.85 14.59
C GLY A 148 9.26 5.88 15.67
N PHE A 149 9.78 7.07 15.31
CA PHE A 149 10.39 7.99 16.27
C PHE A 149 9.90 9.44 16.15
N ALA A 150 9.20 9.79 15.08
CA ALA A 150 8.60 11.11 14.93
C ALA A 150 7.42 11.33 15.90
N HIS A 151 6.84 12.52 15.89
CA HIS A 151 5.60 12.76 16.64
C HIS A 151 4.49 11.79 16.16
N PRO A 152 3.65 11.21 17.05
CA PRO A 152 2.61 10.23 16.67
C PRO A 152 1.74 10.64 15.49
N TYR A 153 1.34 11.92 15.39
CA TYR A 153 0.62 12.45 14.23
C TYR A 153 1.40 12.39 12.90
N ILE A 154 2.71 12.68 12.93
CA ILE A 154 3.59 12.59 11.76
C ILE A 154 3.79 11.12 11.39
N SER A 155 3.99 10.26 12.39
CA SER A 155 4.08 8.82 12.19
C SER A 155 2.80 8.22 11.61
N ALA A 156 1.62 8.67 12.08
CA ALA A 156 0.34 8.25 11.53
C ALA A 156 0.23 8.60 10.04
N PHE A 157 0.65 9.82 9.66
CA PHE A 157 0.70 10.22 8.26
C PHE A 157 1.69 9.36 7.45
N ALA A 158 2.90 9.12 7.95
CA ALA A 158 3.91 8.34 7.25
C ALA A 158 3.49 6.88 7.05
N ASN A 159 2.95 6.24 8.10
CA ASN A 159 2.42 4.88 8.02
C ASN A 159 1.21 4.80 7.08
N SER A 160 0.32 5.79 7.12
CA SER A 160 -0.82 5.86 6.22
C SER A 160 -0.39 6.01 4.76
N PHE A 161 0.55 6.92 4.49
CA PHE A 161 1.12 7.12 3.16
C PHE A 161 1.79 5.85 2.63
N HIS A 162 2.53 5.14 3.49
CA HIS A 162 3.06 3.83 3.17
C HIS A 162 1.94 2.86 2.77
N ALA A 163 0.92 2.70 3.60
CA ALA A 163 -0.22 1.84 3.31
C ALA A 163 -0.88 2.21 1.97
N ALA A 164 -1.07 3.50 1.68
CA ALA A 164 -1.63 3.97 0.42
C ALA A 164 -0.76 3.59 -0.80
N ILE A 165 0.56 3.64 -0.67
CA ILE A 165 1.46 3.20 -1.75
C ILE A 165 1.35 1.68 -1.91
N THR A 166 1.42 0.92 -0.82
CA THR A 166 1.37 -0.55 -0.87
C THR A 166 0.10 -1.04 -1.55
N VAL A 167 -1.07 -0.51 -1.17
CA VAL A 167 -2.35 -0.94 -1.75
C VAL A 167 -2.45 -0.48 -3.22
N PHE A 168 -1.88 0.67 -3.60
CA PHE A 168 -1.80 1.09 -5.02
C PHE A 168 -1.00 0.08 -5.85
N PHE A 169 0.17 -0.36 -5.37
CA PHE A 169 0.97 -1.39 -6.02
C PHE A 169 0.22 -2.73 -6.08
N ALA A 170 -0.51 -3.08 -5.02
CA ALA A 170 -1.34 -4.29 -5.00
C ALA A 170 -2.46 -4.25 -6.04
N LEU A 171 -3.06 -3.08 -6.30
CA LEU A 171 -4.10 -2.90 -7.33
C LEU A 171 -3.57 -2.96 -8.75
N MET A 172 -2.30 -2.63 -8.98
CA MET A 172 -1.68 -2.77 -10.29
C MET A 172 -1.59 -4.23 -10.75
N ILE A 173 -1.42 -5.18 -9.82
CA ILE A 173 -1.33 -6.61 -10.12
C ILE A 173 -2.58 -7.13 -10.84
N PRO A 174 -3.81 -7.05 -10.27
CA PRO A 174 -5.02 -7.52 -10.95
C PRO A 174 -5.32 -6.73 -12.22
N TYR A 175 -4.95 -5.45 -12.28
CA TYR A 175 -5.06 -4.65 -13.51
C TYR A 175 -4.18 -5.21 -14.64
N ILE A 176 -2.90 -5.49 -14.35
CA ILE A 176 -1.96 -6.10 -15.30
C ILE A 176 -2.47 -7.49 -15.73
N LEU A 177 -2.94 -8.30 -14.79
CA LEU A 177 -3.49 -9.62 -15.09
C LEU A 177 -4.74 -9.53 -15.98
N ASN A 178 -5.66 -8.61 -15.71
CA ASN A 178 -6.83 -8.38 -16.55
C ASN A 178 -6.44 -7.94 -17.97
N VAL A 179 -5.51 -6.98 -18.10
CA VAL A 179 -5.01 -6.56 -19.42
C VAL A 179 -4.39 -7.75 -20.17
N ARG A 180 -3.62 -8.61 -19.49
CA ARG A 180 -3.06 -9.82 -20.10
C ARG A 180 -4.11 -10.86 -20.50
N LYS A 181 -5.15 -11.03 -19.69
CA LYS A 181 -6.25 -11.98 -19.95
C LYS A 181 -7.13 -11.55 -21.12
N PHE A 182 -7.31 -10.25 -21.32
CA PHE A 182 -8.25 -9.70 -22.30
C PHE A 182 -7.61 -8.99 -23.49
N LYS A 183 -6.27 -8.88 -23.55
CA LYS A 183 -5.53 -8.51 -24.76
C LYS A 183 -5.87 -9.47 -25.90
#